data_AF-A0A434ESA2-F1
#
_entry.id   AF-A0A434ESA2-F1
#
_cell.length_a   1.000
_cell.length_b   1.000
_cell.length_c   1.000
_cell.angle_alpha   90.00
_cell.angle_beta   90.00
_cell.angle_gamma   90.00
#
_symmetry.space_group_name_H-M   'P 1'
#
loop_
_entity.id
_entity.type
_entity.pdbx_description
1 polymer ?
#
loop_
_entity_poly.entity_id
_entity_poly.type
_entity_poly.pdbx_seq_one_letter_code
_entity_poly.pdbx_strand_id
1 'polypeptide(L)'
;DKWWGKFPEKPFDRVLDRFVADGANRARGLEGGEFDLANFVPLDEALRIGTSSGFHLVEGNNLWAWPAIYLNMDLAPTNNKDFREALVKAFDYNAMVQSFQGKAEVGRGPVPSWFPGSPEKEEAEIKTDLDGAKAALAKSGLANAKMKCSVPAGFPEFRFAATVLQSSAQQLGVTVEIEEQPFV
;
A
#
# COMPACT_ATOMS: atom_id res chain seq x y z
N ASP A 1 28.16 -6.64 25.70
CA ASP A 1 29.62 -6.56 25.96
C ASP A 1 30.51 -7.16 24.88
N LYS A 2 30.09 -8.21 24.16
CA LYS A 2 30.88 -8.81 23.06
C LYS A 2 30.55 -8.25 21.66
N TRP A 3 29.85 -7.12 21.58
CA TRP A 3 29.57 -6.48 20.30
C TRP A 3 30.89 -5.95 19.73
N TRP A 4 31.19 -6.31 18.49
CA TRP A 4 32.47 -6.02 17.84
C TRP A 4 32.54 -4.60 17.25
N GLY A 5 31.41 -3.90 17.16
CA GLY A 5 31.32 -2.53 16.70
C GLY A 5 31.36 -1.50 17.84
N LYS A 6 31.48 -0.22 17.47
CA LYS A 6 31.40 0.90 18.41
C LYS A 6 29.94 1.30 18.60
N PHE A 7 29.48 1.36 19.85
CA PHE A 7 28.17 1.93 20.18
C PHE A 7 28.17 3.47 20.01
N PRO A 8 27.00 4.07 19.70
CA PRO A 8 26.85 5.53 19.78
C PRO A 8 27.05 6.03 21.23
N GLU A 9 27.24 7.33 21.44
CA GLU A 9 27.54 7.91 22.76
C GLU A 9 26.46 7.68 23.84
N LYS A 10 25.24 7.30 23.45
CA LYS A 10 24.13 7.00 24.35
C LYS A 10 23.32 5.80 23.83
N PRO A 11 23.84 4.58 23.96
CA PRO A 11 23.10 3.40 23.53
C PRO A 11 21.95 3.13 24.50
N PHE A 12 20.88 2.51 24.00
CA PHE A 12 19.85 1.95 24.88
C PHE A 12 20.37 0.69 25.56
N ASP A 13 20.14 0.55 26.87
CA ASP A 13 20.46 -0.67 27.61
C ASP A 13 19.52 -1.83 27.25
N ARG A 14 18.27 -1.50 26.85
CA ARG A 14 17.24 -2.46 26.46
C ARG A 14 16.30 -1.84 25.42
N VAL A 15 15.91 -2.65 24.44
CA VAL A 15 14.82 -2.36 23.51
C VAL A 15 13.71 -3.39 23.72
N LEU A 16 12.47 -2.93 23.81
CA LEU A 16 11.29 -3.77 23.89
C LEU A 16 10.50 -3.62 22.60
N ASP A 17 10.51 -4.67 21.78
CA ASP A 17 9.65 -4.75 20.61
C ASP A 17 8.30 -5.36 21.01
N ARG A 18 7.21 -4.64 20.74
CA ARG A 18 5.84 -5.03 21.09
C ARG A 18 4.99 -5.08 19.84
N PHE A 19 4.48 -6.26 19.51
CA PHE A 19 3.52 -6.44 18.43
C PHE A 19 2.15 -5.88 18.82
N VAL A 20 1.78 -4.77 18.20
CA VAL A 20 0.45 -4.15 18.31
C VAL A 20 -0.16 -4.16 16.92
N ALA A 21 -1.16 -5.00 16.67
CA ALA A 21 -1.69 -5.24 15.32
C ALA A 21 -2.41 -4.02 14.73
N ASP A 22 -3.19 -3.32 15.56
CA ASP A 22 -4.01 -2.18 15.13
C ASP A 22 -3.22 -0.86 15.12
N GLY A 23 -3.25 -0.15 13.99
CA GLY A 23 -2.53 1.11 13.82
C GLY A 23 -3.01 2.25 14.74
N ALA A 24 -4.31 2.30 15.07
CA ALA A 24 -4.82 3.33 15.98
C ALA A 24 -4.37 3.08 17.44
N ASN A 25 -4.25 1.81 17.85
CA ASN A 25 -3.61 1.46 19.13
C ASN A 25 -2.13 1.85 19.16
N ARG A 26 -1.39 1.65 18.06
CA ARG A 26 0.01 2.13 17.95
C ARG A 26 0.09 3.65 18.14
N ALA A 27 -0.80 4.40 17.48
CA ALA A 27 -0.88 5.86 17.62
C ALA A 27 -1.16 6.29 19.07
N ARG A 28 -2.18 5.69 19.71
CA ARG A 28 -2.54 6.00 21.10
C ARG A 28 -1.43 5.69 22.10
N GLY A 29 -0.74 4.56 21.94
CA GLY A 29 0.37 4.19 22.81
C GLY A 29 1.57 5.12 22.64
N LEU A 30 1.87 5.55 21.41
CA LEU A 30 2.90 6.56 21.15
C LEU A 30 2.52 7.90 21.79
N GLU A 31 1.31 8.40 21.54
CA GLU A 31 0.84 9.68 22.07
C GLU A 31 0.74 9.69 23.61
N GLY A 32 0.33 8.56 24.20
CA GLY A 32 0.25 8.38 25.65
C GLY A 32 1.58 8.12 26.35
N GLY A 33 2.69 8.03 25.61
CA GLY A 33 4.03 7.75 26.15
C GLY A 33 4.24 6.30 26.60
N GLU A 34 3.38 5.37 26.17
CA GLU A 34 3.61 3.93 26.35
C GLU A 34 4.74 3.42 25.44
N PHE A 35 4.87 4.01 24.25
CA PHE A 35 5.90 3.69 23.27
C PHE A 35 6.74 4.93 22.95
N ASP A 36 8.06 4.77 22.91
CA ASP A 36 8.97 5.83 22.48
C ASP A 36 9.06 5.95 20.95
N LEU A 37 8.70 4.88 20.23
CA LEU A 37 8.73 4.79 18.77
C LEU A 37 7.60 3.88 18.29
N ALA A 38 6.92 4.28 17.21
CA ALA A 38 5.98 3.42 16.50
C ALA A 38 6.17 3.53 14.99
N ASN A 39 6.14 2.38 14.30
CA ASN A 39 6.01 2.31 12.85
C ASN A 39 4.58 1.90 12.46
N PHE A 40 4.23 2.00 11.17
CA PHE A 40 2.89 1.70 10.66
C PHE A 40 1.76 2.41 11.42
N VAL A 41 2.01 3.65 11.85
CA VAL A 41 0.98 4.55 12.38
C VAL A 41 0.16 5.04 11.19
N PRO A 42 -1.20 5.03 11.25
CA PRO A 42 -2.03 5.58 10.19
C PRO A 42 -1.61 7.01 9.83
N LEU A 43 -1.59 7.34 8.53
CA LEU A 43 -1.01 8.59 8.04
C LEU A 43 -1.54 9.83 8.77
N ASP A 44 -2.86 9.93 8.92
CA ASP A 44 -3.49 11.08 9.58
C ASP A 44 -3.03 11.24 11.04
N GLU A 45 -2.87 10.12 11.76
CA GLU A 45 -2.36 10.12 13.13
C GLU A 45 -0.87 10.46 13.18
N ALA A 46 -0.07 9.94 12.24
CA ALA A 46 1.35 10.25 12.15
C ALA A 46 1.59 11.75 11.91
N LEU A 47 0.80 12.38 11.03
CA LEU A 47 0.87 13.82 10.77
C LEU A 47 0.41 14.66 11.97
N ARG A 48 -0.66 14.23 12.66
CA ARG A 48 -1.17 14.91 13.86
C ARG A 48 -0.21 14.82 15.04
N ILE A 49 0.28 13.62 15.36
CA ILE A 49 1.18 13.38 16.49
C ILE A 49 2.56 13.96 16.19
N GLY A 50 3.10 13.69 14.99
CA GLY A 50 4.47 14.07 14.62
C GLY A 50 4.71 15.58 14.48
N THR A 51 3.65 16.39 14.39
CA THR A 51 3.72 17.86 14.41
C THR A 51 3.45 18.46 15.81
N SER A 52 3.13 17.62 16.80
CA SER A 52 2.91 18.03 18.18
C SER A 52 4.22 18.19 18.96
N SER A 53 4.21 19.02 20.00
CA SER A 53 5.37 19.24 20.86
C SER A 53 5.84 17.93 21.52
N GLY A 54 7.14 17.67 21.50
CA GLY A 54 7.74 16.46 22.07
C GLY A 54 7.81 15.25 21.14
N PHE A 55 7.22 15.34 19.94
CA PHE A 55 7.30 14.31 18.91
C PHE A 55 8.13 14.77 17.72
N HIS A 56 8.63 13.79 16.96
CA HIS A 56 9.37 14.04 15.73
C HIS A 56 8.86 13.10 14.64
N LEU A 57 8.28 13.69 13.58
CA LEU A 57 7.95 12.94 12.37
C LEU A 57 9.21 12.70 11.55
N VAL A 58 9.52 11.43 11.29
CA VAL A 58 10.53 11.04 10.32
C VAL A 58 9.85 10.66 9.01
N GLU A 59 10.09 11.46 7.98
CA GLU A 59 9.64 11.17 6.62
C GLU A 59 10.79 10.57 5.80
N GLY A 60 10.47 9.59 4.96
CA GLY A 60 11.44 8.94 4.09
C GLY A 60 10.74 8.23 2.94
N ASN A 61 11.48 8.06 1.84
CA ASN A 61 10.97 7.32 0.70
C ASN A 61 10.99 5.82 1.01
N ASN A 62 9.89 5.14 0.71
CA ASN A 62 9.81 3.69 0.84
C ASN A 62 10.50 3.00 -0.35
N LEU A 63 11.13 1.85 -0.10
CA LEU A 63 11.64 0.95 -1.13
C LEU A 63 10.53 0.06 -1.70
N TRP A 64 9.41 -0.09 -0.99
CA TRP A 64 8.30 -0.95 -1.37
C TRP A 64 7.18 -0.16 -2.04
N ALA A 65 6.54 -0.78 -3.04
CA ALA A 65 5.22 -0.37 -3.49
C ALA A 65 4.20 -0.68 -2.40
N TRP A 66 3.76 0.34 -1.66
CA TRP A 66 2.88 0.20 -0.51
C TRP A 66 1.75 1.22 -0.54
N PRO A 67 0.46 0.80 -0.56
CA PRO A 67 -0.02 -0.58 -0.74
C PRO A 67 0.16 -1.07 -2.19
N ALA A 68 0.30 -2.38 -2.37
CA ALA A 68 0.27 -3.04 -3.68
C ALA A 68 -0.76 -4.18 -3.70
N ILE A 69 -1.44 -4.34 -4.84
CA ILE A 69 -2.37 -5.45 -5.07
C ILE A 69 -1.68 -6.45 -6.00
N TYR A 70 -1.50 -7.67 -5.51
CA TYR A 70 -0.91 -8.77 -6.26
C TYR A 70 -2.01 -9.65 -6.85
N LEU A 71 -1.90 -9.96 -8.15
CA LEU A 71 -2.85 -10.78 -8.88
C LEU A 71 -2.31 -12.20 -9.04
N ASN A 72 -3.02 -13.19 -8.51
CA ASN A 72 -2.66 -14.59 -8.67
C ASN A 72 -2.86 -15.04 -10.13
N MET A 73 -1.76 -15.24 -10.87
CA MET A 73 -1.82 -15.60 -12.28
C MET A 73 -2.13 -17.07 -12.56
N ASP A 74 -2.27 -17.90 -11.53
CA ASP A 74 -2.66 -19.32 -11.67
C ASP A 74 -4.17 -19.54 -11.47
N LEU A 75 -4.88 -18.52 -10.98
CA LEU A 75 -6.32 -18.58 -10.70
C LEU A 75 -7.12 -17.77 -11.72
N ALA A 76 -8.23 -18.31 -12.23
CA ALA A 76 -9.20 -17.51 -12.95
C ALA A 76 -9.92 -16.52 -12.00
N PRO A 77 -10.23 -15.28 -12.43
CA PRO A 77 -10.01 -14.72 -13.77
C PRO A 77 -8.64 -14.07 -13.99
N THR A 78 -7.81 -13.95 -12.95
CA THR A 78 -6.55 -13.21 -12.98
C THR A 78 -5.41 -13.90 -13.75
N ASN A 79 -5.58 -15.16 -14.13
CA ASN A 79 -4.71 -15.86 -15.08
C ASN A 79 -4.74 -15.27 -16.50
N ASN A 80 -5.82 -14.60 -16.90
CA ASN A 80 -5.94 -13.95 -18.20
C ASN A 80 -5.18 -12.60 -18.24
N LYS A 81 -4.22 -12.45 -19.15
CA LYS A 81 -3.42 -11.22 -19.29
C LYS A 81 -4.27 -9.99 -19.60
N ASP A 82 -5.19 -10.10 -20.55
CA ASP A 82 -6.02 -8.96 -20.98
C ASP A 82 -7.00 -8.55 -19.86
N PHE A 83 -7.44 -9.51 -19.02
CA PHE A 83 -8.20 -9.21 -17.81
C PHE A 83 -7.39 -8.41 -16.78
N ARG A 84 -6.13 -8.79 -16.53
CA ARG A 84 -5.24 -8.02 -15.64
C ARG A 84 -4.99 -6.61 -16.18
N GLU A 85 -4.79 -6.49 -17.50
CA GLU A 85 -4.62 -5.20 -18.17
C GLU A 85 -5.87 -4.31 -18.01
N ALA A 86 -7.07 -4.90 -18.11
CA ALA A 86 -8.33 -4.19 -17.84
C ALA A 86 -8.38 -3.63 -16.41
N LEU A 87 -8.00 -4.43 -15.41
CA LEU A 87 -7.97 -3.98 -14.01
C LEU A 87 -6.96 -2.84 -13.79
N VAL A 88 -5.74 -2.98 -14.31
CA VAL A 88 -4.69 -1.94 -14.22
C VAL A 88 -5.15 -0.63 -14.83
N LYS A 89 -5.82 -0.69 -15.99
CA LYS A 89 -6.34 0.51 -16.67
C LYS A 89 -7.55 1.12 -15.97
N ALA A 90 -8.41 0.33 -15.34
CA ALA A 90 -9.60 0.85 -14.66
C ALA A 90 -9.31 1.43 -13.28
N PHE A 91 -8.21 1.03 -12.64
CA PHE A 91 -7.87 1.43 -11.28
C PHE A 91 -7.75 2.96 -11.15
N ASP A 92 -8.34 3.54 -10.11
CA ASP A 92 -8.30 4.99 -9.84
C ASP A 92 -7.03 5.35 -9.05
N TYR A 93 -5.96 5.63 -9.77
CA TYR A 93 -4.68 6.02 -9.17
C TYR A 93 -4.74 7.39 -8.49
N ASN A 94 -5.62 8.29 -8.95
CA ASN A 94 -5.76 9.60 -8.35
C ASN A 94 -6.41 9.51 -6.97
N ALA A 95 -7.42 8.65 -6.80
CA ALA A 95 -8.01 8.37 -5.49
C ALA A 95 -6.94 7.88 -4.49
N MET A 96 -6.01 7.03 -4.94
CA MET A 96 -4.89 6.60 -4.10
C MET A 96 -3.97 7.77 -3.73
N VAL A 97 -3.48 8.55 -4.70
CA VAL A 97 -2.60 9.71 -4.43
C VAL A 97 -3.25 10.71 -3.47
N GLN A 98 -4.55 10.97 -3.63
CA GLN A 98 -5.33 11.85 -2.75
C GLN A 98 -5.47 11.28 -1.34
N SER A 99 -5.70 9.97 -1.19
CA SER A 99 -5.79 9.31 0.13
C SER A 99 -4.50 9.41 0.94
N PHE A 100 -3.35 9.52 0.27
CA PHE A 100 -2.05 9.78 0.89
C PHE A 100 -1.74 11.28 1.03
N GLN A 101 -2.74 12.16 0.87
CA GLN A 101 -2.58 13.61 0.95
C GLN A 101 -1.47 14.16 0.03
N GLY A 102 -1.27 13.55 -1.14
CA GLY A 102 -0.22 13.93 -2.09
C GLY A 102 1.19 13.47 -1.72
N LYS A 103 1.37 12.68 -0.65
CA LYS A 103 2.64 12.09 -0.21
C LYS A 103 2.95 10.74 -0.88
N ALA A 104 2.23 10.39 -1.94
CA ALA A 104 2.44 9.18 -2.72
C ALA A 104 2.58 9.51 -4.21
N GLU A 105 3.33 8.67 -4.91
CA GLU A 105 3.48 8.69 -6.36
C GLU A 105 2.94 7.39 -6.97
N VAL A 106 2.50 7.46 -8.23
CA VAL A 106 2.08 6.27 -8.98
C VAL A 106 3.33 5.58 -9.50
N GLY A 107 3.68 4.44 -8.93
CA GLY A 107 4.82 3.65 -9.39
C GLY A 107 4.58 3.07 -10.78
N ARG A 108 5.60 3.11 -11.65
CA ARG A 108 5.59 2.52 -12.99
C ARG A 108 6.19 1.10 -13.03
N GLY A 109 6.81 0.68 -11.94
CA GLY A 109 7.46 -0.62 -11.80
C GLY A 109 7.75 -0.97 -10.34
N PRO A 110 8.44 -2.10 -10.09
CA PRO A 110 8.68 -2.61 -8.74
C PRO A 110 9.84 -1.91 -8.01
N VAL A 111 10.69 -1.15 -8.73
CA VAL A 111 11.83 -0.44 -8.17
C VAL A 111 11.57 1.07 -8.26
N PRO A 112 11.54 1.81 -7.14
CA PRO A 112 11.28 3.24 -7.16
C PRO A 112 12.30 4.05 -7.97
N SER A 113 11.87 5.20 -8.51
CA SER A 113 12.67 6.09 -9.36
C SER A 113 13.92 6.67 -8.68
N TRP A 114 13.90 6.77 -7.36
CA TRP A 114 14.99 7.31 -6.55
C TRP A 114 16.10 6.28 -6.28
N PHE A 115 15.83 5.00 -6.50
CA PHE A 115 16.81 3.94 -6.27
C PHE A 115 17.93 3.99 -7.32
N PRO A 116 19.22 3.93 -6.95
CA PRO A 116 20.32 3.99 -7.90
C PRO A 116 20.22 2.90 -8.98
N GLY A 117 20.21 3.32 -10.25
CA GLY A 117 20.10 2.43 -11.40
C GLY A 117 18.68 1.95 -11.74
N SER A 118 17.65 2.52 -11.12
CA SER A 118 16.26 2.20 -11.46
C SER A 118 15.89 2.67 -12.87
N PRO A 119 15.25 1.82 -13.71
CA PRO A 119 14.75 2.20 -15.04
C PRO A 119 13.33 2.81 -15.00
N GLU A 120 12.78 3.09 -13.82
CA GLU A 120 11.37 3.43 -13.66
C GLU A 120 10.95 4.70 -14.41
N LYS A 121 11.87 5.68 -14.55
CA LYS A 121 11.59 6.92 -15.27
C LYS A 121 11.48 6.73 -16.77
N GLU A 122 12.13 5.69 -17.31
CA GLU A 122 12.06 5.28 -18.71
C GLU A 122 10.81 4.43 -19.01
N GLU A 123 10.17 3.85 -18.00
CA GLU A 123 8.96 3.05 -18.16
C GLU A 123 7.74 3.91 -18.51
N ALA A 124 6.79 3.27 -19.20
CA ALA A 124 5.53 3.90 -19.55
C ALA A 124 4.73 4.30 -18.29
N GLU A 125 4.06 5.45 -18.36
CA GLU A 125 3.19 5.91 -17.29
C GLU A 125 2.01 4.95 -17.09
N ILE A 126 1.75 4.62 -15.82
CA ILE A 126 0.54 3.93 -15.42
C ILE A 126 -0.50 4.99 -15.03
N LYS A 127 -1.67 4.93 -15.68
CA LYS A 127 -2.78 5.86 -15.44
C LYS A 127 -4.12 5.21 -15.71
N THR A 128 -5.16 5.80 -15.16
CA THR A 128 -6.55 5.39 -15.41
C THR A 128 -6.93 5.66 -16.88
N ASP A 129 -7.50 4.64 -17.53
CA ASP A 129 -7.93 4.60 -18.93
C ASP A 129 -9.15 3.67 -19.05
N LEU A 130 -10.35 4.19 -18.77
CA LEU A 130 -11.57 3.38 -18.72
C LEU A 130 -11.96 2.79 -20.09
N ASP A 131 -11.69 3.49 -21.18
CA ASP A 131 -12.02 3.00 -22.52
C ASP A 131 -11.06 1.88 -22.92
N GLY A 132 -9.76 2.04 -22.67
CA GLY A 132 -8.79 0.96 -22.83
C GLY A 132 -9.06 -0.22 -21.90
N ALA A 133 -9.55 0.03 -20.68
CA ALA A 133 -9.94 -1.04 -19.75
C ALA A 133 -11.10 -1.88 -20.29
N LYS A 134 -12.15 -1.25 -20.83
CA LYS A 134 -13.28 -1.94 -21.47
C LYS A 134 -12.82 -2.73 -22.69
N ALA A 135 -11.94 -2.17 -23.52
CA ALA A 135 -11.39 -2.86 -24.69
C ALA A 135 -10.56 -4.10 -24.28
N ALA A 136 -9.72 -3.98 -23.25
CA ALA A 136 -8.95 -5.09 -22.71
C ALA A 136 -9.86 -6.18 -22.11
N LEU A 137 -10.90 -5.80 -21.37
CA LEU A 137 -11.87 -6.75 -20.85
C LEU A 137 -12.60 -7.50 -21.98
N ALA A 138 -13.05 -6.79 -23.02
CA ALA A 138 -13.68 -7.43 -24.17
C ALA A 138 -12.74 -8.44 -24.85
N LYS A 139 -11.46 -8.08 -25.02
CA LYS A 139 -10.43 -8.97 -25.57
C LYS A 139 -10.17 -10.19 -24.69
N SER A 140 -10.31 -10.06 -23.38
CA SER A 140 -10.19 -11.20 -22.45
C SER A 140 -11.26 -12.27 -22.68
N GLY A 141 -12.40 -11.91 -23.27
CA GLY A 141 -13.56 -12.79 -23.45
C GLY A 141 -14.34 -13.09 -22.17
N LEU A 142 -13.97 -12.49 -21.04
CA LEU A 142 -14.63 -12.68 -19.76
C LEU A 142 -15.77 -11.68 -19.57
N ALA A 143 -16.91 -12.17 -19.09
CA ALA A 143 -18.07 -11.37 -18.70
C ALA A 143 -18.53 -11.77 -17.29
N ASN A 144 -19.01 -10.80 -16.52
CA ASN A 144 -19.49 -11.01 -15.13
C ASN A 144 -18.47 -11.73 -14.24
N ALA A 145 -17.19 -11.45 -14.43
CA ALA A 145 -16.11 -12.09 -13.68
C ALA A 145 -16.22 -11.75 -12.18
N LYS A 146 -15.83 -12.70 -11.33
CA LYS A 146 -15.80 -12.54 -9.88
C LYS A 146 -14.41 -12.87 -9.37
N MET A 147 -13.92 -12.10 -8.41
CA MET A 147 -12.65 -12.36 -7.75
C MET A 147 -12.70 -11.95 -6.28
N LYS A 148 -11.79 -12.53 -5.49
CA LYS A 148 -11.55 -12.12 -4.11
C LYS A 148 -10.29 -11.25 -4.03
N CYS A 149 -10.32 -10.24 -3.17
CA CYS A 149 -9.17 -9.44 -2.82
C CYS A 149 -8.96 -9.54 -1.31
N SER A 150 -7.95 -10.29 -0.89
CA SER A 150 -7.60 -10.42 0.52
C SER A 150 -6.68 -9.27 0.93
N VAL A 151 -6.99 -8.60 2.03
CA VAL A 151 -6.20 -7.49 2.57
C VAL A 151 -5.85 -7.73 4.04
N PRO A 152 -4.70 -7.24 4.52
CA PRO A 152 -4.33 -7.38 5.92
C PRO A 152 -5.18 -6.49 6.82
N ALA A 153 -5.70 -7.07 7.91
CA ALA A 153 -6.41 -6.36 8.95
C ALA A 153 -5.47 -5.41 9.72
N GLY A 154 -5.97 -4.25 10.12
CA GLY A 154 -5.21 -3.25 10.89
C GLY A 154 -4.41 -2.25 10.05
N PHE A 155 -4.49 -2.33 8.71
CA PHE A 155 -3.84 -1.41 7.78
C PHE A 155 -4.88 -0.74 6.85
N PRO A 156 -5.38 0.45 7.22
CA PRO A 156 -6.45 1.14 6.50
C PRO A 156 -6.16 1.38 5.01
N GLU A 157 -4.90 1.59 4.65
CA GLU A 157 -4.47 1.86 3.28
C GLU A 157 -4.70 0.68 2.32
N PHE A 158 -4.55 -0.58 2.76
CA PHE A 158 -4.88 -1.74 1.92
C PHE A 158 -6.37 -1.90 1.77
N ARG A 159 -7.12 -1.70 2.86
CA ARG A 159 -8.58 -1.74 2.84
C ARG A 159 -9.11 -0.69 1.86
N PHE A 160 -8.54 0.52 1.87
CA PHE A 160 -8.87 1.56 0.91
C PHE A 160 -8.50 1.17 -0.53
N ALA A 161 -7.27 0.68 -0.78
CA ALA A 161 -6.85 0.24 -2.12
C ALA A 161 -7.76 -0.85 -2.70
N ALA A 162 -8.21 -1.81 -1.89
CA ALA A 162 -9.13 -2.85 -2.33
C ALA A 162 -10.55 -2.32 -2.58
N THR A 163 -11.00 -1.28 -1.85
CA THR A 163 -12.25 -0.57 -2.16
C THR A 163 -12.15 0.21 -3.47
N VAL A 164 -11.01 0.85 -3.75
CA VAL A 164 -10.74 1.49 -5.05
C VAL A 164 -10.79 0.45 -6.17
N LEU A 165 -10.11 -0.69 -6.01
CA LEU A 165 -10.19 -1.79 -6.97
C LEU A 165 -11.64 -2.27 -7.17
N GLN A 166 -12.41 -2.44 -6.10
CA GLN A 166 -13.81 -2.88 -6.18
C GLN A 166 -14.67 -1.89 -6.98
N SER A 167 -14.55 -0.60 -6.69
CA SER A 167 -15.28 0.46 -7.41
C SER A 167 -14.89 0.53 -8.89
N SER A 168 -13.58 0.51 -9.18
CA SER A 168 -13.04 0.50 -10.55
C SER A 168 -13.47 -0.74 -11.34
N ALA A 169 -13.40 -1.92 -10.74
CA ALA A 169 -13.79 -3.19 -11.35
C ALA A 169 -15.30 -3.26 -11.61
N GLN A 170 -16.12 -2.68 -10.71
CA GLN A 170 -17.57 -2.61 -10.89
C GLN A 170 -17.97 -1.84 -12.16
N GLN A 171 -17.22 -0.78 -12.53
CA GLN A 171 -17.43 -0.06 -13.79
C GLN A 171 -17.22 -0.91 -15.04
N LEU A 172 -16.50 -2.04 -14.90
CA LEU A 172 -16.30 -3.03 -15.94
C LEU A 172 -17.27 -4.23 -15.84
N GLY A 173 -18.19 -4.23 -14.87
CA GLY A 173 -19.08 -5.37 -14.59
C GLY A 173 -18.37 -6.54 -13.89
N VAL A 174 -17.22 -6.30 -13.26
CA VAL A 174 -16.46 -7.29 -12.48
C VAL A 174 -16.82 -7.13 -11.00
N THR A 175 -17.12 -8.25 -10.33
CA THR A 175 -17.39 -8.25 -8.88
C THR A 175 -16.12 -8.57 -8.11
N VAL A 176 -15.74 -7.70 -7.17
CA VAL A 176 -14.63 -7.93 -6.24
C VAL A 176 -15.21 -8.08 -4.83
N GLU A 177 -14.98 -9.23 -4.22
CA GLU A 177 -15.26 -9.49 -2.81
C GLU A 177 -13.99 -9.19 -2.01
N ILE A 178 -14.03 -8.20 -1.10
CA ILE A 178 -12.90 -7.95 -0.22
C ILE A 178 -13.03 -8.77 1.06
N GLU A 179 -11.93 -9.39 1.45
CA GLU A 179 -11.80 -10.20 2.64
C GLU A 179 -10.63 -9.66 3.48
N GLU A 180 -10.86 -9.40 4.77
CA GLU A 180 -9.78 -9.04 5.69
C GLU A 180 -9.20 -10.29 6.34
N GLN A 181 -7.87 -10.35 6.42
CA GLN A 181 -7.13 -11.46 7.01
C GLN A 181 -6.15 -10.93 8.07
N PRO A 182 -5.90 -11.67 9.17
CA PRO A 182 -4.86 -11.29 10.12
C PRO A 182 -3.51 -11.12 9.40
N PHE A 183 -2.80 -10.03 9.72
CA PHE A 183 -1.41 -9.88 9.29
C PHE A 183 -0.55 -10.85 10.09
N VAL A 184 0.06 -11.83 9.42
CA VAL A 184 0.98 -12.82 10.00
C VAL A 184 2.43 -12.41 9.83
#